data_AF-A0A962T7G2-F1
#
_entry.id   AF-A0A962T7G2-F1
#
_cell.length_a   1.000
_cell.length_b   1.000
_cell.length_c   1.000
_cell.angle_alpha   90.00
_cell.angle_beta   90.00
_cell.angle_gamma   90.00
#
_symmetry.space_group_name_H-M   'P 1'
#
loop_
_entity.id
_entity.type
_entity.pdbx_description
1 polymer ?
#
loop_
_entity_poly.entity_id
_entity_poly.type
_entity_poly.pdbx_seq_one_letter_code
_entity_poly.pdbx_strand_id
1 'polypeptide(L)'
;MSRHGVLSIAGLVFLIGVSAMQAHAAGLADLGRQLYFDVNLSRNRTQSCATCHAPEHGFVDTRGIGVLAAVSRGDDGHSVGDRNAPTAAYARFSPAFHRAADGRFVGGQFLDGREPDLAGQAGGPPLNPIEMGMP
;
A
#
# COMPACT_ATOMS: atom_id res chain seq x y z
N MET A 1 49.17 25.55 5.53
CA MET A 1 47.81 25.51 4.92
C MET A 1 47.14 24.20 5.34
N SER A 2 46.06 24.32 6.12
CA SER A 2 45.43 23.24 6.90
C SER A 2 44.67 22.24 6.01
N ARG A 3 45.11 20.96 6.01
CA ARG A 3 44.38 19.84 5.39
C ARG A 3 43.32 19.23 6.32
N HIS A 4 43.14 19.76 7.53
CA HIS A 4 42.19 19.25 8.52
C HIS A 4 40.79 19.88 8.43
N GLY A 5 40.61 20.99 7.72
CA GLY A 5 39.29 21.66 7.61
C GLY A 5 38.33 21.05 6.58
N VAL A 6 38.84 20.35 5.56
CA VAL A 6 38.02 19.85 4.44
C VAL A 6 37.34 18.51 4.77
N LEU A 7 37.96 17.69 5.64
CA LEU A 7 37.45 16.36 6.01
C LEU A 7 36.21 16.43 6.91
N SER A 8 36.05 17.49 7.72
CA SER A 8 34.90 17.67 8.60
C SER A 8 33.65 18.19 7.88
N ILE A 9 33.80 18.98 6.81
CA ILE A 9 32.66 19.55 6.08
C ILE A 9 32.00 18.48 5.20
N ALA A 10 32.79 17.66 4.50
CA ALA A 10 32.24 16.57 3.68
C ALA A 10 31.51 15.50 4.53
N GLY A 11 32.05 15.14 5.69
CA GLY A 11 31.40 14.22 6.63
C GLY A 11 30.11 14.79 7.23
N LEU A 12 30.09 16.08 7.56
CA LEU A 12 28.90 16.76 8.07
C LEU A 12 27.80 16.90 7.01
N VAL A 13 28.16 17.24 5.76
CA VAL A 13 27.21 17.31 4.63
C VAL A 13 26.61 15.92 4.31
N PHE A 14 27.43 14.86 4.38
CA PHE A 14 26.95 13.49 4.20
C PHE A 14 25.97 13.08 5.31
N LEU A 15 26.29 13.35 6.57
CA LEU A 15 25.40 13.04 7.71
C LEU A 15 24.09 13.83 7.64
N ILE A 16 24.13 15.12 7.35
CA ILE A 16 22.93 15.95 7.18
C ILE A 16 22.06 15.44 6.02
N GLY A 17 22.68 15.06 4.89
CA GLY A 17 21.98 14.52 3.73
C GLY A 17 21.25 13.21 4.03
N VAL A 18 21.90 12.29 4.76
CA VAL A 18 21.28 11.01 5.17
C VAL A 18 20.11 11.24 6.15
N SER A 19 20.28 12.12 7.14
CA SER A 19 19.20 12.45 8.07
C SER A 19 17.98 13.09 7.39
N ALA A 20 18.21 14.01 6.45
CA ALA A 20 17.13 14.65 5.70
C ALA A 20 16.35 13.64 4.84
N MET A 21 17.04 12.70 4.18
CA MET A 21 16.39 11.66 3.38
C MET A 21 15.53 10.72 4.25
N GLN A 22 16.02 10.36 5.44
CA GLN A 22 15.27 9.51 6.36
C GLN A 22 14.05 10.22 6.95
N ALA A 23 14.17 11.50 7.29
CA ALA A 23 13.04 12.32 7.74
C ALA A 23 11.96 12.44 6.65
N HIS A 24 12.36 12.58 5.38
CA HIS A 24 11.42 12.66 4.26
C HIS A 24 10.67 11.33 4.06
N ALA A 25 11.38 10.20 4.11
CA ALA A 25 10.77 8.88 4.02
C ALA A 25 9.80 8.60 5.18
N ALA A 26 10.14 9.01 6.41
CA ALA A 26 9.24 8.93 7.55
C ALA A 26 7.97 9.76 7.34
N GLY A 27 8.10 10.98 6.82
CA GLY A 27 6.95 11.84 6.49
C GLY A 27 6.00 11.22 5.46
N LEU A 28 6.54 10.59 4.41
CA LEU A 28 5.71 9.89 3.41
C LEU A 28 5.02 8.65 4.00
N ALA A 29 5.70 7.87 4.84
CA ALA A 29 5.10 6.72 5.52
C ALA A 29 3.98 7.15 6.49
N ASP A 30 4.16 8.28 7.18
CA ASP A 30 3.15 8.85 8.06
C ASP A 30 1.92 9.34 7.30
N LEU A 31 2.12 9.99 6.15
CA LEU A 31 1.03 10.37 5.26
C LEU A 31 0.30 9.13 4.72
N GLY A 32 1.05 8.13 4.25
CA GLY A 32 0.47 6.87 3.78
C GLY A 32 -0.35 6.17 4.87
N ARG A 33 0.11 6.20 6.12
CA ARG A 33 -0.66 5.69 7.26
C ARG A 33 -1.94 6.47 7.46
N GLN A 34 -1.92 7.81 7.40
CA GLN A 34 -3.14 8.61 7.55
C GLN A 34 -4.17 8.25 6.47
N LEU A 35 -3.73 8.17 5.21
CA LEU A 35 -4.57 7.78 4.07
C LEU A 35 -5.14 6.36 4.23
N TYR A 36 -4.35 5.42 4.76
CA TYR A 36 -4.76 4.04 4.97
C TYR A 36 -6.01 3.90 5.86
N PHE A 37 -6.20 4.81 6.80
CA PHE A 37 -7.35 4.87 7.71
C PHE A 37 -8.37 5.95 7.33
N ASP A 38 -8.16 6.71 6.26
CA ASP A 38 -9.04 7.82 5.89
C ASP A 38 -10.25 7.32 5.08
N VAL A 39 -11.43 7.47 5.67
CA VAL A 39 -12.68 7.10 5.01
C VAL A 39 -13.08 8.06 3.89
N ASN A 40 -12.51 9.27 3.83
CA ASN A 40 -12.81 10.24 2.78
C ASN A 40 -12.34 9.80 1.38
N LEU A 41 -11.56 8.73 1.30
CA LEU A 41 -11.17 8.08 0.03
C LEU A 41 -12.26 7.16 -0.54
N SER A 42 -13.43 7.06 0.11
CA SER A 42 -14.60 6.33 -0.38
C SER A 42 -15.78 7.26 -0.61
N ARG A 43 -16.66 6.89 -1.57
CA ARG A 43 -17.75 7.73 -2.06
C ARG A 43 -18.72 8.18 -0.97
N ASN A 44 -19.21 7.23 -0.18
CA ASN A 44 -20.15 7.43 0.92
C ASN A 44 -19.44 7.70 2.24
N ARG A 45 -18.10 7.72 2.23
CA ARG A 45 -17.23 7.93 3.40
C ARG A 45 -17.45 6.90 4.50
N THR A 46 -17.72 5.65 4.11
CA THR A 46 -17.97 4.56 5.05
C THR A 46 -16.79 3.61 5.20
N GLN A 47 -15.79 3.69 4.31
CA GLN A 47 -14.66 2.77 4.31
C GLN A 47 -13.32 3.41 3.96
N SER A 48 -12.26 2.81 4.49
CA SER A 48 -10.85 3.10 4.20
C SER A 48 -10.14 1.81 3.76
N CYS A 49 -8.84 1.87 3.48
CA CYS A 49 -8.05 0.66 3.23
C CYS A 49 -8.12 -0.31 4.41
N ALA A 50 -8.06 0.22 5.64
CA ALA A 50 -8.14 -0.55 6.88
C ALA A 50 -9.47 -1.28 7.08
N THR A 51 -10.55 -0.87 6.40
CA THR A 51 -11.85 -1.52 6.50
C THR A 51 -11.84 -2.95 5.94
N CYS A 52 -11.13 -3.19 4.84
CA CYS A 52 -10.94 -4.53 4.25
C CYS A 52 -9.60 -5.17 4.63
N HIS A 53 -8.66 -4.38 5.13
CA HIS A 53 -7.32 -4.85 5.51
C HIS A 53 -7.00 -4.43 6.96
N ALA A 54 -7.72 -5.03 7.91
CA ALA A 54 -7.70 -4.65 9.33
C ALA A 54 -6.40 -5.07 10.03
N PRO A 55 -5.58 -4.14 10.58
CA PRO A 55 -4.31 -4.46 11.22
C PRO A 55 -4.42 -5.49 12.36
N GLU A 56 -5.47 -5.40 13.17
CA GLU A 56 -5.78 -6.31 14.28
C GLU A 56 -6.05 -7.76 13.85
N HIS A 57 -6.25 -7.98 12.55
CA HIS A 57 -6.50 -9.28 11.96
C HIS A 57 -5.42 -9.68 10.95
N GLY A 58 -4.23 -9.07 11.02
CA GLY A 58 -3.16 -9.36 10.07
C GLY A 58 -3.46 -8.79 8.68
N PHE A 59 -4.15 -7.65 8.62
CA PHE A 59 -4.45 -6.90 7.41
C PHE A 59 -5.36 -7.64 6.40
N VAL A 60 -6.33 -8.39 6.91
CA VAL A 60 -7.38 -9.07 6.13
C VAL A 60 -8.78 -8.63 6.55
N ASP A 61 -9.80 -8.98 5.77
CA ASP A 61 -11.20 -8.70 6.07
C ASP A 61 -11.84 -9.86 6.84
N THR A 62 -12.43 -9.56 7.99
CA THR A 62 -13.12 -10.52 8.86
C THR A 62 -14.60 -10.18 9.07
N ARG A 63 -15.14 -9.19 8.33
CA ARG A 63 -16.51 -8.67 8.52
C ARG A 63 -17.59 -9.60 7.96
N GLY A 64 -17.23 -10.51 7.05
CA GLY A 64 -18.18 -11.40 6.39
C GLY A 64 -18.55 -12.63 7.21
N ILE A 65 -19.73 -13.21 6.93
CA ILE A 65 -20.23 -14.46 7.52
C ILE A 65 -20.60 -15.47 6.43
N GLY A 66 -20.38 -16.77 6.68
CA GLY A 66 -20.69 -17.83 5.72
C GLY A 66 -19.97 -17.61 4.37
N VAL A 67 -20.68 -17.76 3.26
CA VAL A 67 -20.12 -17.51 1.92
C VAL A 67 -19.66 -16.07 1.70
N LEU A 68 -20.23 -15.10 2.42
CA LEU A 68 -19.82 -13.70 2.34
C LEU A 68 -18.49 -13.44 3.06
N ALA A 69 -17.97 -14.38 3.84
CA ALA A 69 -16.61 -14.29 4.39
C ALA A 69 -15.52 -14.54 3.33
N ALA A 70 -15.89 -15.05 2.15
CA ALA A 70 -14.95 -15.27 1.05
C ALA A 70 -14.46 -13.96 0.39
N VAL A 71 -15.24 -12.88 0.48
CA VAL A 71 -15.02 -11.62 -0.23
C VAL A 71 -15.37 -10.42 0.65
N SER A 72 -14.95 -9.22 0.24
CA SER A 72 -15.23 -7.97 0.96
C SER A 72 -16.46 -7.26 0.42
N ARG A 73 -17.21 -6.62 1.31
CA ARG A 73 -18.31 -5.71 0.97
C ARG A 73 -17.76 -4.30 0.73
N GLY A 74 -18.21 -3.67 -0.36
CA GLY A 74 -17.83 -2.30 -0.75
C GLY A 74 -18.58 -1.20 0.00
N ASP A 75 -18.25 0.05 -0.35
CA ASP A 75 -18.69 1.28 0.31
C ASP A 75 -20.20 1.56 0.17
N ASP A 76 -20.81 1.00 -0.87
CA ASP A 76 -22.26 1.08 -1.06
C ASP A 76 -23.06 0.17 -0.11
N GLY A 77 -22.37 -0.66 0.68
CA GLY A 77 -23.00 -1.61 1.59
C GLY A 77 -23.70 -2.78 0.90
N HIS A 78 -23.58 -2.94 -0.42
CA HIS A 78 -24.30 -3.93 -1.22
C HIS A 78 -23.38 -4.74 -2.13
N SER A 79 -22.49 -4.07 -2.84
CA SER A 79 -21.54 -4.66 -3.77
C SER A 79 -20.53 -5.55 -3.04
N VAL A 80 -20.17 -6.65 -3.70
CA VAL A 80 -19.16 -7.60 -3.26
C VAL A 80 -18.24 -7.95 -4.42
N GLY A 81 -16.96 -8.13 -4.12
CA GLY A 81 -15.97 -8.60 -5.09
C GLY A 81 -16.18 -10.06 -5.50
N ASP A 82 -15.40 -10.49 -6.50
CA ASP A 82 -15.28 -11.89 -6.93
C ASP A 82 -13.99 -12.56 -6.39
N ARG A 83 -13.20 -11.82 -5.61
CA ARG A 83 -11.92 -12.26 -5.04
C ARG A 83 -11.82 -11.88 -3.57
N ASN A 84 -11.15 -12.73 -2.80
CA ASN A 84 -10.80 -12.44 -1.43
C ASN A 84 -9.79 -11.29 -1.36
N ALA A 85 -9.91 -10.42 -0.35
CA ALA A 85 -8.90 -9.41 -0.03
C ALA A 85 -7.69 -10.08 0.64
N PRO A 86 -6.53 -10.21 -0.04
CA PRO A 86 -5.36 -10.84 0.55
C PRO A 86 -4.81 -9.99 1.71
N THR A 87 -3.95 -10.56 2.55
CA THR A 87 -3.25 -9.76 3.55
C THR A 87 -2.44 -8.63 2.90
N ALA A 88 -2.54 -7.41 3.43
CA ALA A 88 -1.63 -6.33 3.04
C ALA A 88 -0.24 -6.48 3.70
N ALA A 89 -0.13 -7.30 4.75
CA ALA A 89 1.16 -7.59 5.37
C ALA A 89 2.09 -8.28 4.37
N TYR A 90 3.37 -7.94 4.42
CA TYR A 90 4.41 -8.49 3.53
C TYR A 90 4.23 -8.23 2.02
N ALA A 91 3.14 -7.58 1.57
CA ALA A 91 2.90 -7.29 0.15
C ALA A 91 4.03 -6.46 -0.50
N ARG A 92 4.73 -5.63 0.28
CA ARG A 92 5.94 -4.90 -0.10
C ARG A 92 7.05 -5.78 -0.69
N PHE A 93 7.11 -7.06 -0.30
CA PHE A 93 8.17 -7.96 -0.74
C PHE A 93 7.89 -8.63 -2.08
N SER A 94 6.69 -8.44 -2.65
CA SER A 94 6.44 -8.82 -4.04
C SER A 94 7.33 -7.97 -4.96
N PRO A 95 8.14 -8.57 -5.85
CA PRO A 95 8.92 -7.81 -6.81
C PRO A 95 7.99 -7.17 -7.85
N ALA A 96 8.52 -6.21 -8.61
CA ALA A 96 7.79 -5.70 -9.77
C ALA A 96 7.42 -6.84 -10.73
N PHE A 97 6.24 -6.76 -11.36
CA PHE A 97 5.79 -7.78 -12.31
C PHE A 97 6.79 -7.93 -13.46
N HIS A 98 7.31 -9.14 -13.67
CA HIS A 98 8.27 -9.44 -14.73
C HIS A 98 8.19 -10.90 -15.16
N ARG A 99 8.80 -11.21 -16.31
CA ARG A 99 9.06 -12.58 -16.76
C ARG A 99 10.48 -12.98 -16.39
N ALA A 100 10.63 -14.00 -15.55
CA ALA A 100 11.90 -14.55 -15.13
C ALA A 100 12.64 -15.25 -16.29
N ALA A 101 13.93 -15.53 -16.10
CA ALA A 101 14.77 -16.18 -17.11
C ALA A 101 14.28 -17.58 -17.52
N ASP A 102 13.64 -18.31 -16.60
CA ASP A 102 13.02 -19.62 -16.87
C ASP A 102 11.64 -19.51 -17.56
N GLY A 103 11.17 -18.29 -17.81
CA GLY A 103 9.94 -17.98 -18.50
C GLY A 103 8.70 -17.87 -17.62
N ARG A 104 8.81 -18.05 -16.30
CA ARG A 104 7.71 -17.83 -15.35
C ARG A 104 7.43 -16.34 -15.16
N PHE A 105 6.16 -15.98 -14.98
CA PHE A 105 5.79 -14.64 -14.52
C PHE A 105 5.90 -14.57 -12.99
N VAL A 106 6.48 -13.49 -12.47
CA VAL A 106 6.78 -13.30 -11.05
C VAL A 106 6.48 -11.86 -10.65
N GLY A 107 5.92 -11.69 -9.45
CA GLY A 107 5.70 -10.38 -8.84
C GLY A 107 4.38 -9.73 -9.22
N GLY A 108 4.35 -8.42 -9.08
CA GLY A 108 3.15 -7.61 -9.20
C GLY A 108 2.26 -7.67 -7.95
N GLN A 109 1.20 -6.89 -8.01
CA GLN A 109 0.15 -6.83 -7.01
C GLN A 109 -1.16 -7.35 -7.59
N PHE A 110 -2.13 -7.57 -6.70
CA PHE A 110 -3.34 -8.35 -6.94
C PHE A 110 -3.07 -9.83 -7.26
N LEU A 111 -4.11 -10.66 -7.13
CA LEU A 111 -4.03 -12.11 -7.35
C LEU A 111 -3.70 -12.49 -8.80
N ASP A 112 -3.91 -11.58 -9.74
CA ASP A 112 -3.60 -11.75 -11.16
C ASP A 112 -2.37 -10.96 -11.61
N GLY A 113 -1.65 -10.30 -10.70
CA GLY A 113 -0.42 -9.57 -11.01
C GLY A 113 -0.59 -8.35 -11.92
N ARG A 114 -1.83 -7.84 -12.09
CA ARG A 114 -2.14 -6.80 -13.10
C ARG A 114 -1.51 -5.43 -12.82
N GLU A 115 -1.14 -5.16 -11.56
CA GLU A 115 -0.41 -3.94 -11.21
C GLU A 115 1.06 -4.29 -10.94
N PRO A 116 2.02 -3.53 -11.47
CA PRO A 116 3.43 -3.86 -11.32
C PRO A 116 3.93 -3.62 -9.89
N ASP A 117 3.33 -2.70 -9.14
CA ASP A 117 3.80 -2.32 -7.80
C ASP A 117 2.67 -1.82 -6.88
N LEU A 118 3.03 -1.51 -5.62
CA LEU A 118 2.09 -1.03 -4.60
C LEU A 118 1.51 0.35 -4.90
N ALA A 119 2.23 1.22 -5.62
CA ALA A 119 1.74 2.57 -5.91
C ALA A 119 0.61 2.52 -6.94
N GLY A 120 0.79 1.71 -8.00
CA GLY A 120 -0.27 1.42 -8.97
C GLY A 120 -1.47 0.73 -8.30
N GLN A 121 -1.21 -0.29 -7.49
CA GLN A 121 -2.27 -1.00 -6.76
C GLN A 121 -3.09 -0.11 -5.83
N ALA A 122 -2.46 0.81 -5.09
CA ALA A 122 -3.15 1.70 -4.17
C ALA A 122 -4.14 2.65 -4.87
N GLY A 123 -3.94 2.95 -6.15
CA GLY A 123 -4.85 3.79 -6.93
C GLY A 123 -6.14 3.10 -7.39
N GLY A 124 -6.17 1.76 -7.40
CA GLY A 124 -7.32 0.98 -7.88
C GLY A 124 -8.55 1.04 -6.96
N PRO A 125 -8.46 0.62 -5.69
CA PRO A 125 -9.61 0.53 -4.78
C PRO A 125 -10.44 1.82 -4.65
N PRO A 126 -9.84 3.02 -4.56
CA PRO A 126 -10.57 4.29 -4.55
C PRO A 126 -11.57 4.42 -5.72
N LEU A 127 -11.16 4.02 -6.93
CA LEU A 127 -11.94 4.22 -8.17
C LEU A 127 -12.83 3.01 -8.53
N ASN A 128 -12.65 1.86 -7.87
CA ASN A 128 -13.42 0.67 -8.18
C ASN A 128 -14.84 0.78 -7.57
N PRO A 129 -15.92 0.77 -8.38
CA PRO A 129 -17.30 0.96 -7.89
C PRO A 129 -17.82 -0.14 -6.96
N ILE A 130 -17.23 -1.33 -6.99
CA ILE A 130 -17.59 -2.42 -6.06
C ILE A 130 -16.71 -2.43 -4.80
N GLU A 131 -15.74 -1.52 -4.71
CA GLU A 131 -14.89 -1.28 -3.55
C GLU A 131 -15.19 0.12 -2.98
N MET A 132 -14.33 1.14 -3.17
CA MET A 132 -14.49 2.47 -2.55
C MET A 132 -15.27 3.48 -3.41
N GLY A 133 -15.35 3.25 -4.72
CA GLY A 133 -16.34 3.84 -5.61
C GLY A 133 -16.32 5.35 -5.82
N MET A 134 -15.18 6.03 -5.65
CA MET A 134 -15.01 7.44 -6.03
C MET A 134 -15.29 7.66 -7.53
N PRO A 135 -15.93 8.79 -7.90
CA PRO A 135 -16.34 9.09 -9.27
C PRO A 135 -15.20 9.52 -10.19
#